data_AF-A0A147HRL1-F1
#
_entry.id   AF-A0A147HRL1-F1
#
_cell.length_a   1.000
_cell.length_b   1.000
_cell.length_c   1.000
_cell.angle_alpha   90.00
_cell.angle_beta   90.00
_cell.angle_gamma   90.00
#
_symmetry.space_group_name_H-M   'P 1'
#
loop_
_entity.id
_entity.type
_entity.pdbx_description
1 polymer ?
#
loop_
_entity_poly.entity_id
_entity_poly.type
_entity_poly.pdbx_seq_one_letter_code
_entity_poly.pdbx_strand_id
1 'polypeptide(L)'
;ISRELNRNSGVQVGYKPSYAQQQMRARRWTGSRLEREAGLRRAVLERLGRGWSPEQVAGRLAREHGRKVISYESIYRFIYAQLTRTSDFSWRRYLPRGKSKRGRRGKRGGSPASFIEGRVSLDLRPVEVADRKTPGHWEADLMMFSKYGQQILAVHERTSRLLLGVPLASKLASGVAHHLVRLFEVLPQPISQTVTFD
;
A
#
# COMPACT_ATOMS: atom_id res chain seq x y z
N ILE A 1 -44.29 -11.83 -19.36
CA ILE A 1 -43.97 -12.16 -20.78
C ILE A 1 -44.52 -11.10 -21.76
N SER A 2 -45.77 -10.62 -21.62
CA SER A 2 -46.37 -9.59 -22.52
C SER A 2 -45.48 -8.35 -22.80
N ARG A 3 -44.86 -7.74 -21.78
CA ARG A 3 -43.97 -6.56 -21.96
C ARG A 3 -42.74 -6.83 -22.86
N GLU A 4 -42.25 -8.07 -22.90
CA GLU A 4 -41.08 -8.43 -23.70
C GLU A 4 -41.45 -8.67 -25.16
N LEU A 5 -42.58 -9.34 -25.39
CA LEU A 5 -43.16 -9.52 -26.72
C LEU A 5 -43.52 -8.17 -27.34
N ASN A 6 -44.24 -7.30 -26.61
CA ASN A 6 -44.63 -5.98 -27.13
C ASN A 6 -43.43 -5.08 -27.51
N ARG A 7 -42.29 -5.25 -26.84
CA ARG A 7 -41.11 -4.39 -27.01
C ARG A 7 -40.11 -4.91 -28.06
N ASN A 8 -40.21 -6.19 -28.42
CA ASN A 8 -39.22 -6.89 -29.25
C ASN A 8 -39.81 -7.74 -30.39
N SER A 9 -41.14 -7.77 -30.58
CA SER A 9 -41.77 -8.40 -31.75
C SER A 9 -41.70 -7.47 -32.96
N GLY A 10 -41.29 -8.02 -34.11
CA GLY A 10 -41.35 -7.33 -35.39
C GLY A 10 -42.72 -7.46 -36.06
N VAL A 11 -43.12 -6.46 -36.85
CA VAL A 11 -44.45 -6.40 -37.50
C VAL A 11 -44.68 -7.56 -38.48
N GLN A 12 -43.63 -8.04 -39.17
CA GLN A 12 -43.75 -9.10 -40.18
C GLN A 12 -43.39 -10.51 -39.69
N VAL A 13 -42.46 -10.65 -38.73
CA VAL A 13 -41.87 -11.96 -38.36
C VAL A 13 -42.10 -12.33 -36.88
N GLY A 14 -42.83 -11.51 -36.13
CA GLY A 14 -43.12 -11.76 -34.73
C GLY A 14 -41.88 -11.68 -33.82
N TYR A 15 -41.92 -12.41 -32.71
CA TYR A 15 -40.84 -12.41 -31.71
C TYR A 15 -39.66 -13.30 -32.13
N LYS A 16 -38.44 -12.74 -32.07
CA LYS A 16 -37.20 -13.50 -32.26
C LYS A 16 -36.23 -13.25 -31.09
N PRO A 17 -35.81 -14.28 -30.33
CA PRO A 17 -34.92 -14.11 -29.18
C PRO A 17 -33.58 -13.43 -29.51
N SER A 18 -32.95 -13.78 -30.64
CA SER A 18 -31.69 -13.19 -31.09
C SER A 18 -31.82 -11.69 -31.39
N TYR A 19 -32.91 -11.31 -32.05
CA TYR A 19 -33.26 -9.92 -32.32
C TYR A 19 -33.56 -9.14 -31.03
N ALA A 20 -34.34 -9.73 -30.12
CA ALA A 20 -34.63 -9.14 -28.80
C ALA A 20 -33.34 -8.87 -28.00
N GLN A 21 -32.39 -9.81 -28.04
CA GLN A 21 -31.09 -9.66 -27.39
C GLN A 21 -30.25 -8.53 -28.03
N GLN A 22 -30.23 -8.44 -29.37
CA GLN A 22 -29.55 -7.37 -30.09
C GLN A 22 -30.14 -5.99 -29.76
N GLN A 23 -31.48 -5.87 -29.78
CA GLN A 23 -32.19 -4.64 -29.43
C GLN A 23 -31.99 -4.25 -27.97
N MET A 24 -31.94 -5.22 -27.04
CA MET A 24 -31.60 -4.98 -25.64
C MET A 24 -30.18 -4.43 -25.51
N ARG A 25 -29.20 -5.03 -26.21
CA ARG A 25 -27.81 -4.55 -26.21
C ARG A 25 -27.68 -3.15 -26.80
N ALA A 26 -28.37 -2.88 -27.91
CA ALA A 26 -28.37 -1.55 -28.55
C ALA A 26 -28.96 -0.46 -27.65
N ARG A 27 -30.02 -0.77 -26.89
CA ARG A 27 -30.63 0.15 -25.91
C ARG A 27 -29.83 0.25 -24.61
N ARG A 28 -28.94 -0.69 -24.34
CA ARG A 28 -28.17 -0.74 -23.09
C ARG A 28 -27.06 0.30 -23.14
N TRP A 29 -27.22 1.33 -22.33
CA TRP A 29 -26.17 2.31 -22.14
C TRP A 29 -24.89 1.68 -21.56
N THR A 30 -23.74 2.03 -22.13
CA THR A 30 -22.40 1.62 -21.71
C THR A 30 -21.62 2.83 -21.21
N GLY A 31 -21.13 2.78 -19.97
CA GLY A 31 -20.33 3.86 -19.36
C GLY A 31 -20.37 3.83 -17.83
N SER A 32 -19.85 4.87 -17.18
CA SER A 32 -19.92 5.02 -15.72
C SER A 32 -21.20 5.75 -15.26
N ARG A 33 -21.86 5.27 -14.21
CA ARG A 33 -23.00 6.00 -13.61
C ARG A 33 -22.68 7.48 -13.31
N LEU A 34 -21.43 7.80 -12.98
CA LEU A 34 -20.96 9.17 -12.76
C LEU A 34 -20.89 10.01 -14.04
N GLU A 35 -20.84 9.42 -15.22
CA GLU A 35 -20.97 10.16 -16.49
C GLU A 35 -22.43 10.51 -16.79
N ARG A 36 -23.37 9.66 -16.37
CA ARG A 36 -24.80 9.89 -16.56
C ARG A 36 -25.39 10.87 -15.54
N GLU A 37 -24.95 10.79 -14.29
CA GLU A 37 -25.51 11.56 -13.17
C GLU A 37 -24.52 12.65 -12.73
N ALA A 38 -24.60 13.83 -13.37
CA ALA A 38 -23.68 14.95 -13.10
C ALA A 38 -23.70 15.42 -11.64
N GLY A 39 -24.87 15.41 -10.99
CA GLY A 39 -25.00 15.74 -9.57
C GLY A 39 -24.23 14.78 -8.66
N LEU A 40 -24.37 13.47 -8.91
CA LEU A 40 -23.65 12.44 -8.18
C LEU A 40 -22.13 12.53 -8.43
N ARG A 41 -21.71 12.80 -9.68
CA ARG A 41 -20.30 13.01 -10.03
C ARG A 41 -19.68 14.14 -9.23
N ARG A 42 -20.34 15.30 -9.20
CA ARG A 42 -19.88 16.47 -8.45
C ARG A 42 -19.75 16.15 -6.96
N ALA A 43 -20.77 15.54 -6.36
CA ALA A 43 -20.76 15.15 -4.95
C ALA A 43 -19.62 14.16 -4.60
N VAL A 44 -19.30 13.24 -5.52
CA VAL A 44 -18.18 12.31 -5.37
C VAL A 44 -16.84 13.05 -5.48
N LEU A 45 -16.63 13.82 -6.56
CA LEU A 45 -15.35 14.48 -6.83
C LEU A 45 -15.00 15.55 -5.77
N GLU A 46 -15.98 16.27 -5.26
CA GLU A 46 -15.77 17.25 -4.19
C GLU A 46 -15.21 16.59 -2.92
N ARG A 47 -15.78 15.45 -2.51
CA ARG A 47 -15.32 14.71 -1.33
C ARG A 47 -13.95 14.08 -1.56
N LEU A 48 -13.72 13.48 -2.74
CA LEU A 48 -12.40 12.96 -3.10
C LEU A 48 -11.34 14.07 -3.12
N GLY A 49 -11.69 15.27 -3.60
CA GLY A 49 -10.81 16.45 -3.61
C GLY A 49 -10.44 16.95 -2.21
N ARG A 50 -11.28 16.66 -1.20
CA ARG A 50 -10.99 16.88 0.23
C ARG A 50 -10.17 15.76 0.87
N GLY A 51 -9.66 14.81 0.09
CA GLY A 51 -8.82 13.71 0.56
C GLY A 51 -9.59 12.48 1.06
N TRP A 52 -10.90 12.39 0.83
CA TRP A 52 -11.67 11.22 1.24
C TRP A 52 -11.37 10.02 0.35
N SER A 53 -11.36 8.80 0.90
CA SER A 53 -11.24 7.59 0.12
C SER A 53 -12.55 7.23 -0.61
N PRO A 54 -12.50 6.52 -1.75
CA PRO A 54 -13.71 6.01 -2.42
C PRO A 54 -14.65 5.22 -1.49
N GLU A 55 -14.10 4.47 -0.54
CA GLU A 55 -14.85 3.76 0.50
C GLU A 55 -15.57 4.73 1.45
N GLN A 56 -14.89 5.77 1.93
CA GLN A 56 -15.49 6.79 2.79
C GLN A 56 -16.60 7.55 2.06
N VAL A 57 -16.38 7.94 0.80
CA VAL A 57 -17.38 8.64 -0.02
C VAL A 57 -18.62 7.76 -0.23
N ALA A 58 -18.44 6.51 -0.64
CA ALA A 58 -19.55 5.59 -0.85
C ALA A 58 -20.34 5.34 0.45
N GLY A 59 -19.64 5.14 1.58
CA GLY A 59 -20.26 4.95 2.88
C GLY A 59 -21.01 6.19 3.37
N ARG A 60 -20.45 7.38 3.18
CA ARG A 60 -21.10 8.64 3.58
C ARG A 60 -22.36 8.92 2.77
N LEU A 61 -22.29 8.78 1.45
CA LEU A 61 -23.47 8.91 0.58
C LEU A 61 -24.55 7.90 0.93
N ALA A 62 -24.18 6.68 1.30
CA ALA A 62 -25.15 5.67 1.72
C ALA A 62 -25.90 6.07 3.00
N ARG A 63 -25.19 6.66 3.96
CA ARG A 63 -25.78 7.18 5.21
C ARG A 63 -26.70 8.38 4.94
N GLU A 64 -26.25 9.35 4.15
CA GLU A 64 -27.00 10.57 3.83
C GLU A 64 -28.33 10.28 3.10
N HIS A 65 -28.37 9.23 2.28
CA HIS A 65 -29.56 8.87 1.50
C HIS A 65 -30.35 7.68 2.08
N GLY A 66 -29.94 7.12 3.23
CA GLY A 66 -30.57 5.95 3.83
C GLY A 66 -30.50 4.66 2.98
N ARG A 67 -29.74 4.65 1.88
CA ARG A 67 -29.60 3.51 0.97
C ARG A 67 -28.29 3.58 0.20
N LYS A 68 -27.81 2.45 -0.32
CA LYS A 68 -26.60 2.38 -1.14
C LYS A 68 -26.76 3.22 -2.43
N VAL A 69 -26.04 4.34 -2.51
CA VAL A 69 -26.07 5.25 -3.67
C VAL A 69 -25.11 4.78 -4.77
N ILE A 70 -23.86 4.49 -4.45
CA ILE A 70 -22.84 4.04 -5.39
C ILE A 70 -21.87 3.09 -4.68
N SER A 71 -21.27 2.15 -5.42
CA SER A 71 -20.18 1.33 -4.86
C SER A 71 -18.84 2.06 -4.97
N TYR A 72 -17.96 1.89 -3.98
CA TYR A 72 -16.60 2.42 -4.06
C TYR A 72 -15.84 1.89 -5.28
N GLU A 73 -16.15 0.68 -5.75
CA GLU A 73 -15.55 0.11 -6.96
C GLU A 73 -15.99 0.85 -8.23
N SER A 74 -17.25 1.32 -8.28
CA SER A 74 -17.72 2.18 -9.37
C SER A 74 -16.97 3.52 -9.39
N ILE A 75 -16.64 4.08 -8.21
CA ILE A 75 -15.83 5.29 -8.09
C ILE A 75 -14.40 5.02 -8.61
N TYR A 76 -13.75 3.94 -8.17
CA TYR A 76 -12.43 3.56 -8.66
C TYR A 76 -12.40 3.38 -10.19
N ARG A 77 -13.35 2.61 -10.73
CA ARG A 77 -13.46 2.38 -12.18
C ARG A 77 -13.64 3.68 -12.95
N PHE A 78 -14.41 4.63 -12.42
CA PHE A 78 -14.57 5.93 -13.05
C PHE A 78 -13.26 6.71 -13.11
N ILE A 79 -12.52 6.80 -11.99
CA ILE A 79 -11.23 7.50 -11.96
C ILE A 79 -10.22 6.85 -12.90
N TYR A 80 -10.16 5.51 -12.93
CA TYR A 80 -9.29 4.77 -13.86
C TYR A 80 -9.68 5.00 -15.33
N ALA A 81 -10.98 5.03 -15.63
CA ALA A 81 -11.46 5.33 -16.97
C ALA A 81 -11.08 6.76 -17.40
N GLN A 82 -11.18 7.76 -16.52
CA GLN A 82 -10.76 9.12 -16.86
C GLN A 82 -9.24 9.19 -17.08
N LEU A 83 -8.44 8.54 -16.24
CA LEU A 83 -6.99 8.43 -16.43
C LEU A 83 -6.59 7.94 -17.81
N THR A 84 -7.27 6.89 -18.30
CA THR A 84 -7.00 6.33 -19.62
C THR A 84 -7.59 7.19 -20.74
N ARG A 85 -8.79 7.76 -20.54
CA ARG A 85 -9.52 8.50 -21.58
C ARG A 85 -8.94 9.88 -21.85
N THR A 86 -8.45 10.58 -20.82
CA THR A 86 -7.95 11.96 -20.96
C THR A 86 -6.43 12.03 -20.99
N SER A 87 -5.72 10.93 -20.74
CA SER A 87 -4.26 10.91 -20.53
C SER A 87 -3.77 11.91 -19.46
N ASP A 88 -4.68 12.32 -18.56
CA ASP A 88 -4.38 13.30 -17.51
C ASP A 88 -4.12 12.58 -16.19
N PHE A 89 -2.89 12.70 -15.71
CA PHE A 89 -2.44 12.06 -14.48
C PHE A 89 -2.97 12.76 -13.21
N SER A 90 -3.53 13.97 -13.34
CA SER A 90 -4.12 14.72 -12.21
C SER A 90 -5.25 13.93 -11.54
N TRP A 91 -5.98 13.10 -12.30
CA TRP A 91 -7.04 12.23 -11.80
C TRP A 91 -6.58 11.28 -10.69
N ARG A 92 -5.29 10.92 -10.63
CA ARG A 92 -4.73 10.08 -9.56
C ARG A 92 -4.81 10.77 -8.19
N ARG A 93 -4.81 12.11 -8.15
CA ARG A 93 -4.87 12.89 -6.90
C ARG A 93 -6.19 12.71 -6.16
N TYR A 94 -7.25 12.29 -6.84
CA TYR A 94 -8.51 11.89 -6.20
C TYR A 94 -8.42 10.55 -5.46
N LEU A 95 -7.31 9.82 -5.57
CA LEU A 95 -7.12 8.55 -4.88
C LEU A 95 -6.14 8.71 -3.71
N PRO A 96 -6.41 8.11 -2.54
CA PRO A 96 -5.59 8.30 -1.33
C PRO A 96 -4.09 8.04 -1.48
N ARG A 97 -3.70 7.16 -2.41
CA ARG A 97 -2.29 6.80 -2.66
C ARG A 97 -1.68 7.49 -3.88
N GLY A 98 -2.42 8.31 -4.62
CA GLY A 98 -1.92 8.94 -5.84
C GLY A 98 -1.52 7.98 -6.96
N LYS A 99 -1.89 6.69 -6.87
CA LYS A 99 -1.51 5.65 -7.84
C LYS A 99 -2.54 5.57 -8.98
N SER A 100 -2.08 5.33 -10.20
CA SER A 100 -2.94 5.07 -11.37
C SER A 100 -3.88 3.89 -11.19
N LYS A 101 -3.45 2.92 -10.40
CA LYS A 101 -4.20 1.70 -10.12
C LYS A 101 -3.92 1.26 -8.70
N ARG A 102 -4.94 0.74 -8.02
CA ARG A 102 -4.78 0.11 -6.71
C ARG A 102 -3.90 -1.13 -6.88
N GLY A 103 -2.76 -1.16 -6.20
CA GLY A 103 -1.91 -2.35 -6.13
C GLY A 103 -2.59 -3.49 -5.38
N ARG A 104 -1.99 -4.68 -5.42
CA ARG A 104 -2.43 -5.79 -4.54
C ARG A 104 -2.42 -5.30 -3.09
N ARG A 105 -3.46 -5.65 -2.34
CA ARG A 105 -3.43 -5.50 -0.88
C ARG A 105 -2.24 -6.34 -0.40
N GLY A 106 -1.35 -5.75 0.39
CA GLY A 106 -0.30 -6.51 1.05
C GLY A 106 -0.95 -7.66 1.81
N LYS A 107 -0.34 -8.85 1.78
CA LYS A 107 -0.74 -9.92 2.70
C LYS A 107 -0.58 -9.35 4.11
N ARG A 108 -1.57 -9.59 4.98
CA ARG A 108 -1.40 -9.36 6.42
C ARG A 108 -0.42 -10.42 6.92
N GLY A 109 0.87 -10.17 6.75
CA GLY A 109 1.94 -10.86 7.46
C GLY A 109 2.49 -9.88 8.47
N GLY A 110 2.68 -10.32 9.71
CA GLY A 110 3.45 -9.56 10.69
C GLY A 110 4.86 -9.28 10.15
N SER A 111 5.55 -8.31 10.74
CA SER A 111 6.97 -8.12 10.46
C SER A 111 7.70 -9.45 10.70
N PRO A 112 8.65 -9.88 9.85
CA PRO A 112 9.50 -11.03 10.16
C PRO A 112 10.14 -10.95 11.55
N ALA A 113 10.33 -9.73 12.08
CA ALA A 113 10.77 -9.47 13.44
C ALA A 113 9.89 -10.11 14.53
N SER A 114 8.60 -10.36 14.27
CA SER A 114 7.70 -11.03 15.22
C SER A 114 8.00 -12.52 15.40
N PHE A 115 8.82 -13.12 14.52
CA PHE A 115 9.26 -14.51 14.65
C PHE A 115 10.61 -14.64 15.35
N ILE A 116 11.25 -13.53 15.74
CA ILE A 116 12.52 -13.54 16.46
C ILE A 116 12.21 -13.80 17.94
N GLU A 117 12.52 -15.01 18.40
CA GLU A 117 12.40 -15.38 19.80
C GLU A 117 13.32 -14.50 20.67
N GLY A 118 12.79 -14.00 21.80
CA GLY A 118 13.55 -13.13 22.71
C GLY A 118 13.91 -11.75 22.17
N ARG A 119 13.27 -11.28 21.07
CA ARG A 119 13.53 -9.94 20.55
C ARG A 119 13.25 -8.87 21.60
N VAL A 120 14.27 -8.12 21.98
CA VAL A 120 14.15 -6.92 22.81
C VAL A 120 13.72 -5.77 21.90
N SER A 121 12.63 -5.07 22.24
CA SER A 121 12.22 -3.88 21.47
C SER A 121 13.26 -2.77 21.61
N LEU A 122 13.48 -2.00 20.53
CA LEU A 122 14.29 -0.79 20.60
C LEU A 122 13.73 0.24 21.59
N ASP A 123 12.41 0.17 21.86
CA ASP A 123 11.75 1.02 22.86
C ASP A 123 12.20 0.73 24.30
N LEU A 124 12.80 -0.45 24.54
CA LEU A 124 13.35 -0.83 25.85
C LEU A 124 14.80 -0.35 26.03
N ARG A 125 15.37 0.39 25.06
CA ARG A 125 16.69 1.00 25.23
C ARG A 125 16.66 1.97 26.42
N PRO A 126 17.72 2.03 27.24
CA PRO A 126 17.83 3.03 28.29
C PRO A 126 17.68 4.45 27.73
N VAL A 127 17.03 5.33 28.48
CA VAL A 127 16.67 6.69 28.02
C VAL A 127 17.91 7.53 27.69
N GLU A 128 19.03 7.26 28.36
CA GLU A 128 20.33 7.86 28.10
C GLU A 128 20.90 7.54 26.71
N VAL A 129 20.42 6.47 26.04
CA VAL A 129 20.86 6.13 24.67
C VAL A 129 20.09 6.95 23.61
N ALA A 130 18.92 7.48 23.97
CA ALA A 130 18.06 8.21 23.06
C ALA A 130 18.62 9.59 22.70
N ASP A 131 19.30 10.25 23.63
CA ASP A 131 19.83 11.60 23.45
C ASP A 131 21.14 11.66 22.64
N ARG A 132 21.79 10.50 22.42
CA ARG A 132 23.04 10.33 21.65
C ARG A 132 24.19 11.20 22.17
N LYS A 133 24.26 11.43 23.48
CA LYS A 133 25.33 12.22 24.10
C LYS A 133 26.45 11.37 24.69
N THR A 134 26.15 10.13 25.05
CA THR A 134 27.12 9.21 25.67
C THR A 134 27.77 8.32 24.61
N PRO A 135 29.10 8.40 24.41
CA PRO A 135 29.81 7.47 23.53
C PRO A 135 29.71 6.02 24.00
N GLY A 136 29.81 5.09 23.06
CA GLY A 136 29.92 3.66 23.35
C GLY A 136 28.62 2.86 23.20
N HIS A 137 27.56 3.51 22.73
CA HIS A 137 26.33 2.85 22.32
C HIS A 137 26.32 2.66 20.80
N TRP A 138 26.18 1.41 20.37
CA TRP A 138 26.30 1.01 18.98
C TRP A 138 24.98 0.47 18.43
N GLU A 139 24.79 0.66 17.14
CA GLU A 139 23.69 0.11 16.37
C GLU A 139 24.26 -0.67 15.19
N ALA A 140 23.80 -1.92 15.05
CA ALA A 140 24.26 -2.87 14.06
C ALA A 140 23.13 -3.14 13.06
N ASP A 141 23.46 -3.05 11.78
CA ASP A 141 22.57 -3.32 10.67
C ASP A 141 23.20 -4.36 9.76
N LEU A 142 22.36 -5.26 9.24
CA LEU A 142 22.79 -6.20 8.20
C LEU A 142 22.34 -5.71 6.83
N MET A 143 23.28 -5.14 6.08
CA MET A 143 23.04 -4.70 4.71
C MET A 143 23.23 -5.87 3.75
N MET A 144 22.17 -6.25 3.03
CA MET A 144 22.21 -7.26 1.98
C MET A 144 22.23 -6.58 0.61
N PHE A 145 23.11 -7.05 -0.28
CA PHE A 145 23.15 -6.60 -1.66
C PHE A 145 22.22 -7.42 -2.55
N SER A 146 21.95 -6.92 -3.76
CA SER A 146 21.09 -7.59 -4.76
C SER A 146 21.64 -8.95 -5.20
N LYS A 147 22.97 -9.13 -5.15
CA LYS A 147 23.62 -10.42 -5.43
C LYS A 147 23.66 -11.28 -4.18
N TYR A 148 23.20 -12.53 -4.32
CA TYR A 148 23.18 -13.50 -3.23
C TYR A 148 24.60 -13.75 -2.66
N GLY A 149 24.70 -13.88 -1.34
CA GLY A 149 25.96 -14.13 -0.63
C GLY A 149 26.81 -12.89 -0.36
N GLN A 150 26.38 -11.71 -0.80
CA GLN A 150 27.03 -10.44 -0.48
C GLN A 150 26.24 -9.73 0.61
N GLN A 151 26.81 -9.67 1.80
CA GLN A 151 26.28 -8.90 2.91
C GLN A 151 27.40 -8.24 3.70
N ILE A 152 27.09 -7.07 4.25
CA ILE A 152 27.97 -6.30 5.12
C ILE A 152 27.25 -6.09 6.43
N LEU A 153 27.92 -6.42 7.53
CA LEU A 153 27.55 -5.97 8.85
C LEU A 153 28.06 -4.53 9.02
N ALA A 154 27.12 -3.59 9.12
CA ALA A 154 27.39 -2.19 9.39
C ALA A 154 27.17 -1.96 10.88
N VAL A 155 28.18 -1.51 11.61
CA VAL A 155 28.07 -1.20 13.04
C VAL A 155 28.47 0.25 13.22
N HIS A 156 27.55 1.06 13.74
CA HIS A 156 27.81 2.49 13.91
C HIS A 156 27.62 2.95 15.35
N GLU A 157 28.53 3.81 15.80
CA GLU A 157 28.49 4.42 17.13
C GLU A 157 27.57 5.65 17.08
N ARG A 158 26.62 5.72 18.00
CA ARG A 158 25.47 6.64 17.90
C ARG A 158 25.83 8.12 18.13
N THR A 159 26.91 8.39 18.87
CA THR A 159 27.35 9.74 19.24
C THR A 159 28.29 10.34 18.19
N SER A 160 29.43 9.70 17.96
CA SER A 160 30.49 10.06 17.01
C SER A 160 30.15 9.75 15.55
N ARG A 161 29.18 8.87 15.29
CA ARG A 161 28.83 8.36 13.95
C ARG A 161 29.94 7.58 13.25
N LEU A 162 30.93 7.11 14.00
CA LEU A 162 31.91 6.16 13.47
C LEU A 162 31.17 4.93 12.92
N LEU A 163 31.47 4.57 11.68
CA LEU A 163 30.87 3.42 10.99
C LEU A 163 31.95 2.38 10.69
N LEU A 164 31.70 1.15 11.11
CA LEU A 164 32.56 -0.02 10.87
C LEU A 164 31.80 -0.99 9.97
N GLY A 165 32.40 -1.34 8.84
CA GLY A 165 31.82 -2.27 7.86
C GLY A 165 32.59 -3.57 7.82
N VAL A 166 31.93 -4.69 8.09
CA VAL A 166 32.53 -6.03 8.05
C VAL A 166 31.84 -6.86 6.96
N PRO A 167 32.56 -7.30 5.90
CA PRO A 167 32.00 -8.22 4.93
C PRO A 167 31.75 -9.58 5.58
N LEU A 168 30.56 -10.15 5.35
CA LEU A 168 30.17 -11.42 5.94
C LEU A 168 29.93 -12.47 4.85
N ALA A 169 30.50 -13.67 5.02
CA ALA A 169 30.24 -14.81 4.15
C ALA A 169 28.82 -15.39 4.31
N SER A 170 28.21 -15.21 5.50
CA SER A 170 26.86 -15.70 5.82
C SER A 170 26.10 -14.73 6.72
N LYS A 171 24.76 -14.71 6.59
CA LYS A 171 23.83 -13.94 7.44
C LYS A 171 23.32 -14.69 8.68
N LEU A 172 23.88 -15.87 8.97
CA LEU A 172 23.51 -16.64 10.14
C LEU A 172 23.85 -15.86 11.42
N ALA A 173 22.91 -15.83 12.36
CA ALA A 173 23.02 -15.06 13.61
C ALA A 173 24.30 -15.42 14.40
N SER A 174 24.69 -16.69 14.43
CA SER A 174 25.93 -17.14 15.07
C SER A 174 27.17 -16.52 14.44
N GLY A 175 27.25 -16.44 13.11
CA GLY A 175 28.37 -15.80 12.41
C GLY A 175 28.42 -14.31 12.70
N VAL A 176 27.27 -13.63 12.61
CA VAL A 176 27.15 -12.20 12.91
C VAL A 176 27.60 -11.89 14.34
N ALA A 177 27.15 -12.68 15.32
CA ALA A 177 27.52 -12.52 16.72
C ALA A 177 29.04 -12.67 16.95
N HIS A 178 29.67 -13.67 16.34
CA HIS A 178 31.13 -13.85 16.43
C HIS A 178 31.90 -12.63 15.87
N HIS A 179 31.43 -12.05 14.77
CA HIS A 179 32.06 -10.85 14.20
C HIS A 179 31.88 -9.62 15.12
N LEU A 180 30.71 -9.46 15.74
CA LEU A 180 30.49 -8.40 16.71
C LEU A 180 31.38 -8.55 17.94
N VAL A 181 31.49 -9.75 18.51
CA VAL A 181 32.37 -10.02 19.66
C VAL A 181 33.81 -9.64 19.33
N ARG A 182 34.36 -10.12 18.21
CA ARG A 182 35.72 -9.77 17.78
C ARG A 182 35.91 -8.28 17.55
N LEU A 183 34.89 -7.58 17.04
CA LEU A 183 34.93 -6.14 16.83
C LEU A 183 35.02 -5.38 18.16
N PHE A 184 34.24 -5.80 19.17
CA PHE A 184 34.22 -5.14 20.48
C PHE A 184 35.39 -5.55 21.38
N GLU A 185 35.98 -6.74 21.19
CA GLU A 185 37.18 -7.19 21.93
C GLU A 185 38.37 -6.25 21.75
N VAL A 186 38.51 -5.61 20.59
CA VAL A 186 39.63 -4.69 20.30
C VAL A 186 39.35 -3.25 20.70
N LEU A 187 38.11 -2.92 21.08
CA LEU A 187 37.71 -1.56 21.44
C LEU A 187 37.87 -1.32 22.94
N PRO A 188 38.35 -0.13 23.36
CA PRO A 188 38.42 0.22 24.78
C PRO A 188 37.06 0.09 25.49
N GLN A 189 37.08 -0.43 26.72
CA GLN A 189 35.87 -0.62 27.54
C GLN A 189 34.93 0.60 27.61
N PRO A 190 35.41 1.86 27.76
CA PRO A 190 34.53 3.01 27.80
C PRO A 190 33.66 3.19 26.56
N ILE A 191 34.14 2.74 25.39
CA ILE A 191 33.41 2.84 24.11
C ILE A 191 32.69 1.54 23.73
N SER A 192 32.60 0.55 24.63
CA SER A 192 31.98 -0.75 24.37
C SER A 192 30.83 -1.00 25.36
N GLN A 193 29.85 -0.09 25.42
CA GLN A 193 28.75 -0.15 26.40
C GLN A 193 27.64 -1.11 25.95
N THR A 194 26.96 -0.79 24.85
CA THR A 194 25.84 -1.59 24.35
C THR A 194 25.84 -1.67 22.83
N VAL A 195 25.30 -2.76 22.29
CA VAL A 195 25.03 -2.93 20.86
C VAL A 195 23.60 -3.43 20.67
N THR A 196 22.91 -2.90 19.66
CA THR A 196 21.53 -3.29 19.34
C THR A 196 21.34 -3.43 17.83
N PHE A 197 20.41 -4.28 17.40
CA PHE A 197 20.01 -4.43 16.01
C PHE A 197 18.67 -3.73 15.75
N ASP A 198 18.54 -3.03 14.62
CA ASP A 198 17.26 -2.51 14.12
C ASP A 198 16.37 -3.64 13.56
#